data_AF-A0A365QFQ4-F1
#
_entry.id   AF-A0A365QFQ4-F1
#
_cell.length_a   1.000
_cell.length_b   1.000
_cell.length_c   1.000
_cell.angle_alpha   90.00
_cell.angle_beta   90.00
_cell.angle_gamma   90.00
#
_symmetry.space_group_name_H-M   'P 1'
#
loop_
_entity.id
_entity.type
_entity.pdbx_description
1 polymer ?
#
loop_
_entity_poly.entity_id
_entity_poly.type
_entity_poly.pdbx_seq_one_letter_code
_entity_poly.pdbx_strand_id
1 'polypeptide(L)'
;TDDRGTDSLDKDSLKQLKDTGDYQVKRSQPMNTKMLVVNSGKKDNAVSDKTVRQAIGHMVNRDKIAKEILDGQEKPATQLFAKNVTDINFDMPTRKYDLKKAESLLDEAGWKKGKDSDVRQKDGKN
;
A
#
# COMPACT_ATOMS: atom_id res chain seq x y z
N THR A 1 -19.24 0.73 7.57
CA THR A 1 -18.69 1.96 6.96
C THR A 1 -18.87 1.83 5.48
N ASP A 2 -19.77 2.64 4.92
CA ASP A 2 -20.12 2.60 3.51
C ASP A 2 -19.11 3.46 2.74
N ASP A 3 -18.17 2.82 2.03
CA ASP A 3 -17.11 3.47 1.26
C ASP A 3 -17.60 3.95 -0.14
N ARG A 4 -18.88 3.77 -0.44
CA ARG A 4 -19.45 4.02 -1.79
C ARG A 4 -19.41 5.47 -2.26
N GLY A 5 -19.18 6.44 -1.37
CA GLY A 5 -19.09 7.86 -1.72
C GLY A 5 -17.68 8.46 -1.73
N THR A 6 -16.74 7.86 -0.99
CA THR A 6 -15.44 8.49 -0.69
C THR A 6 -14.54 8.60 -1.92
N ASP A 7 -14.62 7.61 -2.83
CA ASP A 7 -13.69 7.47 -3.96
C ASP A 7 -14.38 7.70 -5.33
N SER A 8 -15.59 8.28 -5.35
CA SER A 8 -16.34 8.55 -6.60
C SER A 8 -15.94 9.87 -7.28
N LEU A 9 -15.36 10.81 -6.53
CA LEU A 9 -14.92 12.11 -7.03
C LEU A 9 -13.45 12.29 -6.66
N ASP A 10 -12.61 12.53 -7.66
CA ASP A 10 -11.21 12.83 -7.43
C ASP A 10 -11.02 14.24 -6.87
N LYS A 11 -9.78 14.59 -6.49
CA LYS A 11 -9.46 15.88 -5.90
C LYS A 11 -9.82 17.04 -6.82
N ASP A 12 -9.61 16.89 -8.13
CA ASP A 12 -9.88 17.97 -9.08
C ASP A 12 -11.39 18.21 -9.21
N SER A 13 -12.20 17.15 -9.32
CA SER A 13 -13.66 17.25 -9.33
C SER A 13 -14.21 17.91 -8.06
N LEU A 14 -13.67 17.54 -6.88
CA LEU A 14 -14.06 18.17 -5.61
C LEU A 14 -13.68 19.66 -5.56
N LYS A 15 -12.57 20.04 -6.19
CA LYS A 15 -12.15 21.44 -6.31
C LYS A 15 -13.09 22.21 -7.23
N GLN A 16 -13.39 21.68 -8.41
CA GLN A 16 -14.31 22.29 -9.37
C GLN A 16 -15.70 22.53 -8.75
N LEU A 17 -16.24 21.57 -7.99
CA LEU A 17 -17.52 21.72 -7.29
C LEU A 17 -17.51 22.81 -6.22
N LYS A 18 -16.40 22.98 -5.48
CA LYS A 18 -16.26 24.10 -4.55
C LYS A 18 -16.17 25.44 -5.27
N ASP A 19 -15.46 25.46 -6.39
CA ASP A 19 -15.20 26.68 -7.15
C ASP A 19 -16.48 27.23 -7.81
N THR A 20 -17.54 26.43 -7.99
CA THR A 20 -18.86 26.94 -8.45
C THR A 20 -19.57 27.78 -7.38
N GLY A 21 -19.20 27.63 -6.10
CA GLY A 21 -19.85 28.30 -4.97
C GLY A 21 -21.13 27.63 -4.46
N ASP A 22 -21.64 26.62 -5.17
CA ASP A 22 -22.90 25.95 -4.82
C ASP A 22 -22.71 24.77 -3.85
N TYR A 23 -21.50 24.22 -3.78
CA TYR A 23 -21.23 22.99 -3.04
C TYR A 23 -20.20 23.20 -1.92
N GLN A 24 -20.41 22.43 -0.84
CA GLN A 24 -19.46 22.31 0.27
C GLN A 24 -18.88 20.90 0.31
N VAL A 25 -17.61 20.78 0.71
CA VAL A 25 -16.96 19.47 0.95
C VAL A 25 -16.50 19.42 2.40
N LYS A 26 -16.92 18.39 3.13
CA LYS A 26 -16.50 18.11 4.49
C LYS A 26 -15.68 16.82 4.51
N ARG A 27 -14.66 16.77 5.37
CA ARG A 27 -13.83 15.59 5.61
C ARG A 27 -13.84 15.27 7.11
N SER A 28 -14.09 14.02 7.46
CA SER A 28 -14.03 13.55 8.85
C SER A 28 -12.59 13.40 9.33
N GLN A 29 -12.40 13.10 10.61
CA GLN A 29 -11.14 12.57 11.11
C GLN A 29 -10.82 11.21 10.44
N PRO A 30 -9.54 10.79 10.34
CA PRO A 30 -9.18 9.49 9.79
C PRO A 30 -9.90 8.35 10.53
N MET A 31 -10.67 7.53 9.81
CA MET A 31 -11.50 6.46 10.40
C MET A 31 -11.01 5.04 10.06
N ASN A 32 -10.15 4.88 9.06
CA ASN A 32 -9.67 3.57 8.61
C ASN A 32 -8.20 3.64 8.15
N THR A 33 -7.64 2.45 7.92
CA THR A 33 -6.36 2.27 7.25
C THR A 33 -6.63 1.58 5.91
N LYS A 34 -6.29 2.21 4.79
CA LYS A 34 -6.31 1.57 3.48
C LYS A 34 -5.06 0.69 3.33
N MET A 35 -5.21 -0.58 2.92
CA MET A 35 -4.10 -1.52 2.83
C MET A 35 -4.16 -2.43 1.60
N LEU A 36 -3.00 -2.95 1.20
CA LEU A 36 -2.91 -4.12 0.32
C LEU A 36 -3.08 -5.40 1.15
N VAL A 37 -4.01 -6.25 0.72
CA VAL A 37 -4.18 -7.60 1.29
C VAL A 37 -3.41 -8.59 0.44
N VAL A 38 -2.46 -9.30 1.06
CA VAL A 38 -1.62 -10.29 0.38
C VAL A 38 -2.05 -11.70 0.81
N ASN A 39 -2.56 -12.48 -0.14
CA ASN A 39 -3.19 -13.77 0.15
C ASN A 39 -2.17 -14.91 0.35
N SER A 40 -1.91 -15.28 1.61
CA SER A 40 -1.02 -16.39 1.96
C SER A 40 -1.58 -17.78 1.60
N GLY A 41 -2.90 -17.91 1.42
CA GLY A 41 -3.58 -19.16 1.09
C GLY A 41 -3.52 -19.53 -0.40
N LYS A 42 -3.08 -18.63 -1.28
CA LYS A 42 -3.02 -18.84 -2.73
C LYS A 42 -1.81 -19.71 -3.14
N LYS A 43 -1.93 -21.03 -2.95
CA LYS A 43 -0.82 -22.01 -3.09
C LYS A 43 -0.19 -22.09 -4.47
N ASP A 44 -0.92 -21.72 -5.52
CA ASP A 44 -0.46 -21.68 -6.90
C ASP A 44 0.29 -20.39 -7.26
N ASN A 45 0.48 -19.46 -6.31
CA ASN A 45 1.15 -18.18 -6.53
C ASN A 45 2.31 -17.96 -5.54
N ALA A 46 3.29 -17.17 -5.95
CA ALA A 46 4.45 -16.76 -5.16
C ALA A 46 4.06 -16.05 -3.84
N VAL A 47 2.88 -15.42 -3.77
CA VAL A 47 2.40 -14.80 -2.52
C VAL A 47 2.11 -15.81 -1.40
N SER A 48 2.06 -17.11 -1.69
CA SER A 48 2.00 -18.15 -0.66
C SER A 48 3.32 -18.28 0.13
N ASP A 49 4.44 -17.87 -0.45
CA ASP A 49 5.75 -17.82 0.20
C ASP A 49 5.86 -16.61 1.13
N LYS A 50 6.25 -16.86 2.38
CA LYS A 50 6.47 -15.83 3.40
C LYS A 50 7.54 -14.84 2.98
N THR A 51 8.64 -15.30 2.39
CA THR A 51 9.77 -14.46 2.00
C THR A 51 9.37 -13.51 0.86
N VAL A 52 8.57 -14.00 -0.10
CA VAL A 52 7.98 -13.17 -1.16
C VAL A 52 7.04 -12.11 -0.57
N ARG A 53 6.17 -12.47 0.39
CA ARG A 53 5.31 -11.47 1.06
C ARG A 53 6.10 -10.42 1.83
N GLN A 54 7.22 -10.81 2.45
CA GLN A 54 8.10 -9.87 3.13
C GLN A 54 8.76 -8.92 2.14
N ALA A 55 9.21 -9.42 0.98
CA ALA A 55 9.76 -8.59 -0.09
C ALA A 55 8.73 -7.57 -0.60
N ILE A 56 7.49 -8.00 -0.87
CA ILE A 56 6.39 -7.10 -1.28
C ILE A 56 6.18 -5.98 -0.24
N GLY A 57 6.27 -6.29 1.05
CA GLY A 57 6.16 -5.28 2.12
C GLY A 57 7.22 -4.17 2.06
N HIS A 58 8.39 -4.44 1.47
CA HIS A 58 9.46 -3.46 1.26
C HIS A 58 9.33 -2.71 -0.08
N MET A 59 8.48 -3.16 -1.00
CA MET A 59 8.28 -2.53 -2.32
C MET A 59 7.27 -1.38 -2.29
N VAL A 60 6.48 -1.25 -1.22
CA VAL A 60 5.43 -0.21 -1.14
C VAL A 60 5.98 1.08 -0.56
N ASN A 61 6.16 2.10 -1.41
CA ASN A 61 6.55 3.44 -0.98
C ASN A 61 5.34 4.24 -0.47
N ARG A 62 4.94 3.98 0.78
CA ARG A 62 3.76 4.62 1.40
C ARG A 62 3.85 6.14 1.47
N ASP A 63 5.04 6.69 1.69
CA ASP A 63 5.23 8.14 1.86
C ASP A 63 5.05 8.86 0.51
N LYS A 64 5.60 8.28 -0.56
CA LYS A 64 5.40 8.77 -1.93
C LYS A 64 3.96 8.62 -2.37
N ILE A 65 3.31 7.47 -2.08
CA ILE A 65 1.90 7.25 -2.40
C ILE A 65 1.03 8.32 -1.72
N ALA A 66 1.21 8.53 -0.41
CA ALA A 66 0.43 9.52 0.34
C ALA A 66 0.61 10.95 -0.19
N LYS A 67 1.86 11.32 -0.53
CA LYS A 67 2.19 12.69 -0.95
C LYS A 67 1.84 12.98 -2.41
N GLU A 68 2.27 12.11 -3.32
CA GLU A 68 2.20 12.38 -4.76
C GLU A 68 0.95 11.79 -5.42
N ILE A 69 0.54 10.58 -5.02
CA ILE A 69 -0.62 9.91 -5.64
C ILE A 69 -1.92 10.33 -4.96
N LEU A 70 -1.93 10.39 -3.64
CA LEU A 70 -3.08 10.83 -2.84
C LEU A 70 -3.02 12.32 -2.53
N ASP A 71 -2.15 13.07 -3.20
CA ASP A 71 -2.16 14.53 -3.12
C ASP A 71 -1.98 15.13 -1.71
N GLY A 72 -1.41 14.35 -0.78
CA GLY A 72 -1.30 14.69 0.64
C GLY A 72 -2.65 14.71 1.39
N GLN A 73 -3.71 14.18 0.80
CA GLN A 73 -5.05 14.13 1.41
C GLN A 73 -5.15 13.10 2.53
N GLU A 74 -4.35 12.04 2.44
CA GLU A 74 -4.25 10.97 3.44
C GLU A 74 -2.82 10.95 4.03
N LYS A 75 -2.71 10.46 5.27
CA LYS A 75 -1.40 10.29 5.94
C LYS A 75 -0.88 8.87 5.72
N PRO A 76 0.44 8.67 5.54
CA PRO A 76 0.99 7.33 5.38
C PRO A 76 0.80 6.52 6.66
N ALA A 77 0.24 5.31 6.51
CA ALA A 77 0.06 4.39 7.63
C ALA A 77 1.29 3.49 7.82
N THR A 78 1.85 3.49 9.04
CA THR A 78 3.00 2.67 9.43
C THR A 78 2.61 1.39 10.18
N GLN A 79 1.33 1.23 10.55
CA GLN A 79 0.77 0.06 11.22
C GLN A 79 -0.70 -0.13 10.81
N LEU A 80 -1.24 -1.33 11.02
CA LEU A 80 -2.60 -1.67 10.60
C LEU A 80 -3.67 -0.83 11.31
N PHE A 81 -3.56 -0.71 12.63
CA PHE A 81 -4.43 0.12 13.45
C PHE A 81 -3.61 1.27 14.01
N ALA A 82 -4.01 2.50 13.74
CA ALA A 82 -3.33 3.67 14.28
C ALA A 82 -3.43 3.70 15.82
N LYS A 83 -2.49 4.40 16.47
CA LYS A 83 -2.41 4.54 17.93
C LYS A 83 -3.63 5.22 18.58
N ASN A 84 -4.47 5.87 17.77
CA ASN A 84 -5.72 6.48 18.22
C ASN A 84 -6.90 5.50 18.24
N VAL A 85 -6.72 4.25 17.77
CA VAL A 85 -7.73 3.21 17.83
C VAL A 85 -7.79 2.66 19.25
N THR A 86 -9.01 2.46 19.77
CA THR A 86 -9.24 1.83 21.07
C THR A 86 -8.45 0.53 21.20
N ASP A 87 -7.86 0.29 22.38
CA ASP A 87 -7.01 -0.86 22.70
C ASP A 87 -5.64 -0.92 22.01
N ILE A 88 -5.29 0.06 21.15
CA ILE A 88 -3.98 0.14 20.50
C ILE A 88 -3.21 1.36 21.03
N ASN A 89 -2.40 1.16 22.06
CA ASN A 89 -1.55 2.23 22.62
C ASN A 89 -0.04 1.97 22.43
N PHE A 90 0.32 1.22 21.38
CA PHE A 90 1.70 0.90 21.05
C PHE A 90 2.05 1.30 19.61
N ASP A 91 3.34 1.58 19.41
CA ASP A 91 3.90 1.87 18.10
C ASP A 91 4.60 0.61 17.57
N MET A 92 4.09 0.06 16.48
CA MET A 92 4.63 -1.14 15.81
C MET A 92 4.89 -0.82 14.34
N PRO A 93 6.00 -0.14 14.01
CA PRO A 93 6.28 0.25 12.65
C PRO A 93 6.49 -0.97 11.75
N THR A 94 5.77 -0.99 10.63
CA THR A 94 5.88 -2.02 9.60
C THR A 94 7.13 -1.83 8.73
N ARG A 95 7.33 -2.76 7.79
CA ARG A 95 8.44 -2.76 6.82
C ARG A 95 8.52 -1.41 6.08
N LYS A 96 9.69 -0.81 6.10
CA LYS A 96 9.99 0.43 5.36
C LYS A 96 10.19 0.13 3.88
N TYR A 97 9.95 1.13 3.05
CA TYR A 97 10.27 1.05 1.63
C TYR A 97 11.78 0.90 1.46
N ASP A 98 12.20 -0.22 0.88
CA ASP A 98 13.60 -0.55 0.63
C ASP A 98 13.68 -1.57 -0.51
N LEU A 99 13.93 -1.08 -1.73
CA LEU A 99 14.05 -1.94 -2.90
C LEU A 99 15.23 -2.91 -2.79
N LYS A 100 16.35 -2.51 -2.18
CA LYS A 100 17.51 -3.41 -2.03
C LYS A 100 17.18 -4.57 -1.10
N LYS A 101 16.45 -4.30 -0.01
CA LYS A 101 16.00 -5.36 0.89
C LYS A 101 14.98 -6.27 0.22
N ALA A 102 14.07 -5.72 -0.58
CA ALA A 102 13.13 -6.52 -1.36
C ALA A 102 13.84 -7.42 -2.38
N GLU A 103 14.83 -6.90 -3.10
CA GLU A 103 15.65 -7.66 -4.05
C GLU A 103 16.37 -8.82 -3.37
N SER A 104 17.05 -8.57 -2.24
CA SER A 104 17.72 -9.61 -1.43
C SER A 104 16.75 -10.72 -1.01
N LEU A 105 15.55 -10.36 -0.53
CA LEU A 105 14.54 -11.32 -0.10
C LEU A 105 14.01 -12.16 -1.27
N LEU A 106 13.86 -11.56 -2.46
CA LEU A 106 13.46 -12.30 -3.66
C LEU A 106 14.56 -13.26 -4.13
N ASP A 107 15.83 -12.83 -4.07
CA ASP A 107 16.97 -13.69 -4.38
C ASP A 107 17.08 -14.86 -3.40
N GLU A 108 16.87 -14.62 -2.11
CA GLU A 108 16.78 -15.67 -1.06
C GLU A 108 15.62 -16.63 -1.30
N ALA A 109 14.49 -16.14 -1.83
CA ALA A 109 13.34 -16.96 -2.21
C ALA A 109 13.55 -17.71 -3.55
N GLY A 110 14.68 -17.52 -4.23
CA GLY A 110 15.03 -18.16 -5.50
C GLY A 110 14.45 -17.46 -6.74
N TRP A 111 13.82 -16.30 -6.58
CA TRP A 111 13.34 -15.47 -7.68
C TRP A 111 14.45 -14.56 -8.19
N LYS A 112 15.25 -15.03 -9.15
CA LYS A 112 16.42 -14.29 -9.65
C LYS A 112 16.08 -13.48 -10.89
N LYS A 113 16.74 -12.33 -11.10
CA LYS A 113 16.60 -11.59 -12.37
C LYS A 113 17.00 -12.48 -13.56
N GLY A 114 16.20 -12.46 -14.62
CA GLY A 114 16.56 -13.12 -15.88
C GLY A 114 17.81 -12.47 -16.47
N LYS A 115 18.65 -13.26 -17.18
CA LYS A 115 19.87 -12.75 -17.80
C LYS A 115 19.62 -11.62 -18.81
N ASP A 116 18.46 -11.68 -19.48
CA ASP A 116 18.07 -10.75 -20.55
C ASP A 116 16.69 -10.12 -20.30
N SER A 117 16.20 -10.13 -19.05
CA SER A 117 14.85 -9.66 -18.71
C SER A 117 14.80 -9.00 -17.34
N ASP A 118 14.04 -7.90 -17.24
CA ASP A 118 13.71 -7.26 -15.97
C ASP A 118 12.78 -8.12 -15.08
N VAL A 119 12.22 -9.20 -15.64
CA VAL A 119 11.36 -10.14 -14.93
C VAL A 119 12.19 -11.15 -14.16
N ARG A 120 11.85 -11.35 -12.88
CA ARG A 120 12.47 -12.37 -12.03
C ARG A 120 11.86 -13.75 -12.32
N GLN A 121 12.68 -14.78 -12.32
CA GLN A 121 12.29 -16.14 -12.65
C GLN A 121 12.66 -17.12 -11.52
N LYS A 122 11.82 -18.12 -11.32
CA LYS A 122 12.06 -19.26 -10.43
C LYS A 122 11.51 -20.52 -11.07
N ASP A 123 12.33 -21.57 -11.18
CA ASP A 123 11.94 -22.87 -11.74
C ASP A 123 11.28 -22.78 -13.13
N GLY A 124 11.78 -21.87 -13.99
CA GLY A 124 11.24 -21.62 -15.33
C GLY A 124 9.90 -20.88 -15.37
N LYS A 125 9.41 -20.40 -14.22
CA LYS A 125 8.20 -19.57 -14.10
C LYS A 125 8.60 -18.11 -13.87
N ASN A 126 7.80 -17.21 -14.46
CA ASN A 126 7.90 -15.77 -14.33
C ASN A 126 6.89 -15.23 -13.31
#